data_AF-A0A1R1PIA6-F1
#
_entry.id   AF-A0A1R1PIA6-F1
#
_cell.length_a   1.000
_cell.length_b   1.000
_cell.length_c   1.000
_cell.angle_alpha   90.00
_cell.angle_beta   90.00
_cell.angle_gamma   90.00
#
_symmetry.space_group_name_H-M   'P 1'
#
loop_
_entity.id
_entity.type
_entity.pdbx_description
1 polymer ?
#
loop_
_entity_poly.entity_id
_entity_poly.type
_entity_poly.pdbx_seq_one_letter_code
_entity_poly.pdbx_strand_id
1 'polypeptide(L)'
;CRMERLIQKNPVLFKTILNRAIAECPKSGALWAEAILCEPRPQRKAKSIDALKHCDNSDPVLLVTIGRLFWSERRVDKARTWFSRCIDLNPKYGDAYAWLYWLESETSTGTTTTTTTTTTSNPDSGSAEETDRLNAILTSVETNLPTHGEYWQQLSKDPKSNMLNASAKQILLQVVKVLKAQSSIL
;
A
#
# COMPACT_ATOMS: atom_id res chain seq x y z
N CYS A 1 -6.74 8.74 5.52
CA CYS A 1 -7.60 7.84 6.33
C CYS A 1 -8.43 8.61 7.37
N ARG A 2 -9.62 8.10 7.70
CA ARG A 2 -10.57 8.73 8.67
C ARG A 2 -9.97 8.97 10.06
N MET A 3 -8.99 8.16 10.47
CA MET A 3 -8.29 8.26 11.76
C MET A 3 -7.25 9.39 11.81
N GLU A 4 -6.61 9.76 10.68
CA GLU A 4 -5.58 10.81 10.65
C GLU A 4 -6.12 12.18 11.09
N ARG A 5 -7.39 12.47 10.78
CA ARG A 5 -8.08 13.69 11.24
C ARG A 5 -8.31 13.71 12.76
N LEU A 6 -8.40 12.53 13.39
CA LEU A 6 -8.51 12.41 14.85
C LEU A 6 -7.14 12.55 15.52
N ILE A 7 -6.08 12.01 14.91
CA ILE A 7 -4.69 12.20 15.34
C ILE A 7 -4.35 13.69 15.40
N GLN A 8 -4.74 14.48 14.39
CA GLN A 8 -4.47 15.92 14.34
C GLN A 8 -5.15 16.72 15.46
N LYS A 9 -6.31 16.28 15.94
CA LYS A 9 -7.05 17.02 16.98
C LYS A 9 -6.48 16.81 18.38
N ASN A 10 -6.04 15.59 18.72
CA ASN A 10 -5.43 15.29 20.02
C ASN A 10 -4.54 14.03 19.96
N PRO A 11 -3.26 14.17 19.58
CA PRO A 11 -2.38 13.02 19.31
C PRO A 11 -2.04 12.22 20.57
N VAL A 12 -1.97 12.88 21.73
CA VAL A 12 -1.66 12.23 23.01
C VAL A 12 -2.79 11.31 23.43
N LEU A 13 -4.02 11.83 23.44
CA LEU A 13 -5.21 11.03 23.76
C LEU A 13 -5.38 9.87 22.78
N PHE A 14 -5.18 10.12 21.48
CA PHE A 14 -5.24 9.08 20.46
C PHE A 14 -4.25 7.95 20.75
N LYS A 15 -2.99 8.28 21.03
CA LYS A 15 -1.96 7.28 21.37
C LYS A 15 -2.34 6.47 22.61
N THR A 16 -2.90 7.10 23.64
CA THR A 16 -3.38 6.39 24.85
C THR A 16 -4.51 5.42 24.53
N ILE A 17 -5.53 5.85 23.77
CA ILE A 17 -6.65 5.00 23.36
C ILE A 17 -6.16 3.85 22.49
N LEU A 18 -5.28 4.14 21.53
CA LEU A 18 -4.74 3.15 20.61
C LEU A 18 -3.91 2.08 21.32
N ASN A 19 -3.04 2.48 22.26
CA ASN A 19 -2.27 1.53 23.05
C ASN A 19 -3.17 0.63 23.92
N ARG A 20 -4.26 1.18 24.47
CA ARG A 20 -5.26 0.38 25.18
C ARG A 20 -5.95 -0.62 24.24
N ALA A 21 -6.37 -0.19 23.05
CA ALA A 21 -6.99 -1.06 22.06
C ALA A 21 -6.05 -2.18 21.61
N ILE A 22 -4.74 -1.90 21.46
CA ILE A 22 -3.72 -2.91 21.14
C ILE A 22 -3.55 -3.91 22.29
N ALA A 23 -3.60 -3.44 23.54
CA ALA A 23 -3.50 -4.34 24.70
C ALA A 23 -4.70 -5.30 24.79
N GLU A 24 -5.90 -4.84 24.46
CA GLU A 24 -7.11 -5.67 24.42
C GLU A 24 -7.13 -6.59 23.18
N CYS A 25 -6.63 -6.12 22.03
CA CYS A 25 -6.64 -6.82 20.75
C CYS A 25 -5.24 -6.87 20.08
N PRO A 26 -4.26 -7.62 20.63
CA PRO A 26 -2.87 -7.59 20.17
C PRO A 26 -2.66 -8.20 18.77
N LYS A 27 -3.61 -9.00 18.28
CA LYS A 27 -3.52 -9.67 16.97
C LYS A 27 -4.03 -8.83 15.80
N SER A 28 -4.68 -7.69 16.07
CA SER A 28 -5.30 -6.87 15.01
C SER A 28 -4.28 -6.06 14.24
N GLY A 29 -4.01 -6.41 12.97
CA GLY A 29 -3.03 -5.69 12.16
C GLY A 29 -3.47 -4.27 11.78
N ALA A 30 -4.78 -4.00 11.72
CA ALA A 30 -5.31 -2.67 11.52
C ALA A 30 -4.94 -1.69 12.66
N LEU A 31 -5.01 -2.13 13.93
CA LEU A 31 -4.60 -1.31 15.07
C LEU A 31 -3.09 -1.06 15.06
N TRP A 32 -2.31 -2.09 14.73
CA TRP A 32 -0.86 -1.95 14.60
C TRP A 32 -0.44 -1.05 13.44
N ALA A 33 -1.15 -1.10 12.32
CA ALA A 33 -0.91 -0.22 11.19
C ALA A 33 -1.07 1.26 11.59
N GLU A 34 -2.16 1.60 12.29
CA GLU A 34 -2.38 2.95 12.82
C GLU A 34 -1.30 3.34 13.83
N ALA A 35 -0.87 2.40 14.69
CA ALA A 35 0.19 2.68 15.66
C ALA A 35 1.52 2.98 14.98
N ILE A 36 1.86 2.26 13.91
CA ILE A 36 3.06 2.51 13.11
C ILE A 36 3.00 3.91 12.47
N LEU A 37 1.85 4.30 11.90
CA LEU A 37 1.71 5.60 11.24
C LEU A 37 1.72 6.77 12.23
N CYS A 38 1.19 6.56 13.44
CA CYS A 38 1.17 7.55 14.51
C CYS A 38 2.56 7.79 15.13
N GLU A 39 3.51 6.85 15.04
CA GLU A 39 4.85 7.06 15.57
C GLU A 39 5.67 8.05 14.69
N PRO A 40 6.62 8.79 15.29
CA PRO A 40 7.58 9.61 14.54
C PRO A 40 8.34 8.76 13.52
N ARG A 41 8.66 9.33 12.35
CA ARG A 41 9.35 8.65 11.24
C ARG A 41 10.50 7.71 11.67
N PRO A 42 11.44 8.12 12.57
CA PRO A 42 12.54 7.24 12.98
C PRO A 42 12.11 5.99 13.76
N GLN A 43 10.97 6.04 14.45
CA GLN A 43 10.50 4.96 15.33
C GLN A 43 9.56 3.98 14.61
N ARG A 44 9.01 4.35 13.45
CA ARG A 44 8.02 3.53 12.72
C ARG A 44 8.51 2.13 12.38
N LYS A 45 9.79 2.02 12.00
CA LYS A 45 10.41 0.74 11.66
C LYS A 45 10.53 -0.17 12.88
N ALA A 46 10.96 0.36 14.03
CA ALA A 46 10.99 -0.41 15.28
C ALA A 46 9.59 -0.91 15.66
N LYS A 47 8.59 -0.02 15.59
CA LYS A 47 7.19 -0.36 15.86
C LYS A 47 6.64 -1.44 14.92
N SER A 48 7.04 -1.43 13.64
CA SER A 48 6.62 -2.46 12.68
C SER A 48 7.18 -3.84 13.00
N ILE A 49 8.40 -3.92 13.56
CA ILE A 49 8.99 -5.18 13.99
C ILE A 49 8.21 -5.72 15.20
N ASP A 50 7.81 -4.85 16.12
CA ASP A 50 6.97 -5.24 17.25
C ASP A 50 5.59 -5.71 16.79
N ALA A 51 4.98 -5.04 15.81
CA ALA A 51 3.71 -5.48 15.22
C ALA A 51 3.81 -6.89 14.63
N LEU A 52 4.88 -7.20 13.88
CA LEU A 52 5.12 -8.53 13.29
C LEU A 52 5.33 -9.64 14.34
N LYS A 53 5.71 -9.30 15.57
CA LYS A 53 5.83 -10.28 16.66
C LYS A 53 4.47 -10.62 17.28
N HIS A 54 3.51 -9.69 17.26
CA HIS A 54 2.21 -9.84 17.91
C HIS A 54 1.09 -10.26 16.94
N CYS A 55 1.21 -9.90 15.66
CA CYS A 55 0.28 -10.29 14.61
C CYS A 55 0.77 -11.53 13.85
N ASP A 56 -0.16 -12.34 13.33
CA ASP A 56 0.11 -13.60 12.64
C ASP A 56 0.72 -13.45 11.22
N ASN A 57 1.46 -12.37 10.93
CA ASN A 57 2.13 -12.05 9.65
C ASN A 57 1.28 -12.20 8.37
N SER A 58 -0.03 -12.30 8.53
CA SER A 58 -1.01 -12.58 7.48
C SER A 58 -2.02 -11.44 7.31
N ASP A 59 -2.04 -10.46 8.22
CA ASP A 59 -2.95 -9.33 8.14
C ASP A 59 -2.57 -8.41 6.96
N PRO A 60 -3.44 -8.25 5.96
CA PRO A 60 -3.11 -7.52 4.75
C PRO A 60 -2.86 -6.01 5.00
N VAL A 61 -3.55 -5.43 5.99
CA VAL A 61 -3.40 -4.00 6.32
C VAL A 61 -2.01 -3.75 6.90
N LEU A 62 -1.53 -4.65 7.77
CA LEU A 62 -0.18 -4.57 8.32
C LEU A 62 0.90 -4.75 7.25
N LEU A 63 0.76 -5.75 6.38
CA LEU A 63 1.72 -6.02 5.29
C LEU A 63 1.86 -4.82 4.35
N VAL A 64 0.73 -4.25 3.92
CA VAL A 64 0.72 -3.03 3.10
C VAL A 64 1.35 -1.85 3.84
N THR A 65 1.07 -1.68 5.13
CA THR A 65 1.66 -0.59 5.93
C THR A 65 3.18 -0.69 6.00
N ILE A 66 3.72 -1.90 6.17
CA ILE A 66 5.17 -2.14 6.15
C ILE A 66 5.76 -1.88 4.76
N GLY A 67 5.08 -2.31 3.69
CA GLY A 67 5.47 -1.98 2.32
C GLY A 67 5.56 -0.47 2.08
N ARG A 68 4.57 0.29 2.57
CA ARG A 68 4.55 1.76 2.52
C ARG A 68 5.72 2.39 3.29
N LEU A 69 6.10 1.83 4.45
CA LEU A 69 7.28 2.31 5.19
C LEU A 69 8.55 2.17 4.35
N PHE A 70 8.79 0.99 3.77
CA PHE A 70 9.95 0.78 2.91
C PHE A 70 9.94 1.69 1.69
N TRP A 71 8.76 1.92 1.10
CA TRP A 71 8.65 2.81 -0.04
C TRP A 71 8.98 4.26 0.33
N SER A 72 8.54 4.72 1.50
CA SER A 72 8.89 6.06 2.02
C SER A 72 10.38 6.25 2.30
N GLU A 73 11.11 5.17 2.59
CA GLU A 73 12.58 5.13 2.73
C GLU A 73 13.30 4.99 1.37
N ARG A 74 12.59 5.11 0.24
CA ARG A 74 13.11 4.90 -1.13
C ARG A 74 13.62 3.48 -1.40
N ARG A 75 13.19 2.49 -0.62
CA ARG A 75 13.59 1.07 -0.76
C ARG A 75 12.56 0.30 -1.58
N VAL A 76 12.53 0.58 -2.88
CA VAL A 76 11.51 0.09 -3.81
C VAL A 76 11.45 -1.44 -3.87
N ASP A 77 12.58 -2.13 -3.95
CA ASP A 77 12.58 -3.60 -4.08
C ASP A 77 11.92 -4.29 -2.88
N LYS A 78 12.18 -3.79 -1.67
CA LYS A 78 11.55 -4.32 -0.46
C LYS A 78 10.07 -4.00 -0.41
N ALA A 79 9.69 -2.77 -0.76
CA ALA A 79 8.28 -2.39 -0.82
C ALA A 79 7.50 -3.30 -1.76
N ARG A 80 8.04 -3.56 -2.96
CA ARG A 80 7.50 -4.52 -3.93
C ARG A 80 7.32 -5.90 -3.31
N THR A 81 8.36 -6.47 -2.67
CA THR A 81 8.24 -7.79 -2.02
C THR A 81 7.13 -7.84 -0.97
N TRP A 82 6.97 -6.79 -0.16
CA TRP A 82 5.91 -6.75 0.84
C TRP A 82 4.51 -6.64 0.23
N PHE A 83 4.35 -5.85 -0.83
CA PHE A 83 3.07 -5.76 -1.56
C PHE A 83 2.73 -7.07 -2.27
N SER A 84 3.68 -7.68 -2.97
CA SER A 84 3.49 -9.00 -3.61
C SER A 84 3.14 -10.06 -2.57
N ARG A 85 3.87 -10.12 -1.46
CA ARG A 85 3.55 -11.04 -0.34
C ARG A 85 2.13 -10.83 0.20
N CYS A 86 1.68 -9.58 0.29
CA CYS A 86 0.30 -9.29 0.72
C CYS A 86 -0.73 -9.85 -0.26
N ILE A 87 -0.46 -9.72 -1.56
CA ILE A 87 -1.32 -10.26 -2.63
C ILE A 87 -1.33 -11.80 -2.58
N ASP A 88 -0.17 -12.44 -2.41
CA ASP A 88 -0.06 -13.90 -2.34
C ASP A 88 -0.84 -14.48 -1.15
N LEU A 89 -0.76 -13.82 0.00
CA LEU A 89 -1.47 -14.25 1.22
C LEU A 89 -2.96 -13.89 1.21
N ASN A 90 -3.31 -12.73 0.65
CA ASN A 90 -4.67 -12.23 0.60
C ASN A 90 -5.03 -11.71 -0.79
N PRO A 91 -5.28 -12.60 -1.77
CA PRO A 91 -5.56 -12.19 -3.16
C PRO A 91 -6.82 -11.34 -3.30
N LYS A 92 -7.73 -11.40 -2.31
CA LYS A 92 -8.99 -10.64 -2.31
C LYS A 92 -8.85 -9.21 -1.76
N TYR A 93 -7.67 -8.82 -1.27
CA TYR A 93 -7.43 -7.48 -0.72
C TYR A 93 -6.97 -6.52 -1.82
N GLY A 94 -7.91 -5.74 -2.35
CA GLY A 94 -7.74 -4.85 -3.50
C GLY A 94 -6.77 -3.68 -3.28
N ASP A 95 -6.69 -3.17 -2.05
CA ASP A 95 -5.81 -2.04 -1.75
C ASP A 95 -4.33 -2.40 -1.97
N ALA A 96 -3.92 -3.66 -1.74
CA ALA A 96 -2.54 -4.10 -1.98
C ALA A 96 -2.15 -3.99 -3.46
N TYR A 97 -3.06 -4.35 -4.38
CA TYR A 97 -2.84 -4.16 -5.82
C TYR A 97 -2.73 -2.69 -6.18
N ALA A 98 -3.53 -1.82 -5.55
CA ALA A 98 -3.46 -0.38 -5.81
C ALA A 98 -2.12 0.21 -5.37
N TRP A 99 -1.60 -0.19 -4.21
CA TRP A 99 -0.28 0.21 -3.74
C TRP A 99 0.85 -0.31 -4.64
N LEU A 100 0.78 -1.57 -5.07
CA LEU A 100 1.76 -2.14 -6.00
C LEU A 100 1.72 -1.45 -7.38
N TYR A 101 0.53 -1.25 -7.93
CA TYR A 101 0.35 -0.57 -9.22
C TYR A 101 0.88 0.86 -9.16
N TRP A 102 0.62 1.58 -8.06
CA TRP A 102 1.18 2.91 -7.88
C TRP A 102 2.71 2.87 -7.80
N LEU A 103 3.28 1.96 -7.01
CA LEU A 103 4.73 1.79 -6.91
C LEU A 103 5.40 1.58 -8.28
N GLU A 104 4.91 0.63 -9.07
CA GLU A 104 5.46 0.41 -10.43
C GLU A 104 5.22 1.64 -11.31
N SER A 105 4.06 2.30 -11.23
CA SER A 105 3.82 3.51 -12.05
C SER A 105 4.78 4.68 -11.76
N GLU A 106 5.34 4.78 -10.54
CA GLU A 106 6.34 5.81 -10.22
C GLU A 106 7.75 5.37 -10.56
N THR A 107 8.07 4.07 -10.51
CA THR A 107 9.36 3.59 -11.00
C THR A 107 9.48 3.83 -12.50
N SER A 108 8.38 3.75 -13.24
CA SER A 108 8.34 4.03 -14.67
C SER A 108 8.73 5.49 -15.01
N THR A 109 8.42 6.45 -14.14
CA THR A 109 8.67 7.88 -14.39
C THR A 109 10.00 8.39 -13.87
N GLY A 110 10.67 7.63 -12.98
CA GLY A 110 11.88 8.05 -12.27
C GLY A 110 13.22 7.67 -12.93
N THR A 111 13.23 6.90 -14.03
CA THR A 111 14.45 6.26 -14.56
C THR A 111 15.37 7.17 -15.39
N THR A 112 15.20 8.50 -15.37
CA THR A 112 16.00 9.40 -16.23
C THR A 112 17.26 9.99 -15.57
N THR A 113 17.67 9.67 -14.34
CA THR A 113 18.88 10.32 -13.79
C THR A 113 19.66 9.52 -12.73
N THR A 114 20.95 9.26 -13.06
CA THR A 114 22.11 8.90 -12.19
C THR A 114 22.18 7.43 -11.74
N THR A 115 23.15 6.59 -12.14
CA THR A 115 24.60 6.83 -12.24
C THR A 115 25.30 5.85 -13.20
N THR A 116 26.14 6.42 -14.05
CA THR A 116 27.10 5.83 -14.98
C THR A 116 28.31 5.21 -14.28
N THR A 117 28.65 3.95 -14.61
CA THR A 117 30.01 3.34 -14.81
C THR A 117 29.80 1.81 -14.75
N THR A 118 30.05 0.96 -15.74
CA THR A 118 30.89 1.02 -16.95
C THR A 118 30.43 -0.11 -17.89
N THR A 119 30.42 0.16 -19.20
CA THR A 119 30.66 -0.82 -20.30
C THR A 119 29.49 -1.72 -20.75
N THR A 120 28.87 -1.25 -21.84
CA THR A 120 28.39 -2.01 -23.02
C THR A 120 26.96 -2.57 -23.03
N SER A 121 26.27 -2.16 -24.12
CA SER A 121 25.08 -2.71 -24.79
C SER A 121 23.72 -2.64 -24.09
N ASN A 122 22.95 -1.60 -24.44
CA ASN A 122 21.62 -1.67 -25.10
C ASN A 122 20.70 -0.52 -24.63
N PRO A 123 20.21 0.34 -25.54
CA PRO A 123 19.18 1.31 -25.22
C PRO A 123 17.84 0.89 -25.85
N ASP A 124 17.00 0.06 -25.18
CA ASP A 124 15.54 0.05 -25.41
C ASP A 124 14.67 -0.87 -24.51
N SER A 125 15.23 -1.78 -23.71
CA SER A 125 14.42 -2.83 -23.06
C SER A 125 13.62 -2.42 -21.82
N GLY A 126 13.91 -1.26 -21.22
CA GLY A 126 13.35 -0.87 -19.92
C GLY A 126 11.86 -0.49 -19.94
N SER A 127 11.33 -0.01 -21.07
CA SER A 127 9.92 0.41 -21.17
C SER A 127 8.97 -0.78 -21.37
N ALA A 128 9.43 -1.82 -22.07
CA ALA A 128 8.67 -3.03 -22.34
C ALA A 128 8.48 -3.87 -21.07
N GLU A 129 9.56 -4.16 -20.35
CA GLU A 129 9.50 -4.94 -19.09
C GLU A 129 8.64 -4.26 -18.02
N GLU A 130 8.61 -2.93 -18.00
CA GLU A 130 7.82 -2.15 -17.05
C GLU A 130 6.32 -2.17 -17.39
N THR A 131 5.99 -2.01 -18.68
CA THR A 131 4.61 -2.11 -19.16
C THR A 131 4.07 -3.52 -18.91
N ASP A 132 4.92 -4.55 -19.02
CA ASP A 132 4.57 -5.93 -18.71
C ASP A 132 4.24 -6.13 -17.23
N ARG A 133 4.95 -5.48 -16.30
CA ARG A 133 4.65 -5.54 -14.86
C ARG A 133 3.30 -4.92 -14.55
N LEU A 134 3.02 -3.74 -15.08
CA LEU A 134 1.73 -3.07 -14.89
C LEU A 134 0.58 -3.90 -15.47
N ASN A 135 0.77 -4.48 -16.66
CA ASN A 135 -0.20 -5.37 -17.28
C ASN A 135 -0.40 -6.66 -16.47
N ALA A 136 0.67 -7.25 -15.93
CA ALA A 136 0.57 -8.42 -15.07
C ALA A 136 -0.27 -8.15 -13.81
N ILE A 137 -0.13 -6.97 -13.19
CA ILE A 137 -0.96 -6.55 -12.05
C ILE A 137 -2.43 -6.46 -12.48
N LEU A 138 -2.72 -5.84 -13.62
CA LEU A 138 -4.09 -5.73 -14.14
C LEU A 138 -4.73 -7.11 -14.39
N THR A 139 -4.00 -8.02 -15.03
CA THR A 139 -4.44 -9.40 -15.25
C THR A 139 -4.68 -10.13 -13.92
N SER A 140 -3.80 -9.93 -12.93
CA SER A 140 -3.95 -10.55 -11.61
C SER A 140 -5.19 -10.05 -10.87
N VAL A 141 -5.56 -8.78 -11.02
CA VAL A 141 -6.78 -8.20 -10.42
C VAL A 141 -8.04 -8.78 -11.08
N GLU A 142 -8.03 -8.94 -12.40
CA GLU A 142 -9.15 -9.56 -13.13
C GLU A 142 -9.29 -11.06 -12.78
N THR A 143 -8.17 -11.74 -12.50
CA THR A 143 -8.17 -13.16 -12.12
C THR A 143 -8.65 -13.36 -10.68
N ASN A 144 -8.14 -12.56 -9.73
CA ASN A 144 -8.38 -12.75 -8.30
C ASN A 144 -9.66 -12.06 -7.79
N LEU A 145 -10.23 -11.15 -8.57
CA LEU A 145 -11.47 -10.41 -8.28
C LEU A 145 -11.53 -9.89 -6.82
N PRO A 146 -10.68 -8.92 -6.45
CA PRO A 146 -10.62 -8.43 -5.08
C PRO A 146 -11.92 -7.78 -4.62
N THR A 147 -12.26 -8.00 -3.34
CA THR A 147 -13.51 -7.58 -2.70
C THR A 147 -13.29 -6.80 -1.40
N HIS A 148 -12.08 -6.84 -0.86
CA HIS A 148 -11.72 -6.26 0.43
C HIS A 148 -10.70 -5.14 0.27
N GLY A 149 -10.65 -4.23 1.25
CA GLY A 149 -9.85 -3.01 1.19
C GLY A 149 -10.63 -1.83 1.73
N GLU A 150 -9.99 -0.95 2.49
CA GLU A 150 -10.62 0.29 2.97
C GLU A 150 -11.05 1.14 1.78
N TYR A 151 -10.15 1.34 0.82
CA TYR A 151 -10.41 2.17 -0.35
C TYR A 151 -11.19 1.42 -1.42
N TRP A 152 -10.82 0.15 -1.64
CA TRP A 152 -11.49 -0.71 -2.60
C TRP A 152 -12.99 -0.84 -2.29
N GLN A 153 -13.36 -1.10 -1.03
CA GLN A 153 -14.78 -1.26 -0.67
C GLN A 153 -15.56 0.04 -0.72
N GLN A 154 -14.95 1.17 -0.35
CA GLN A 154 -15.59 2.48 -0.48
C GLN A 154 -15.96 2.74 -1.94
N LEU A 155 -14.98 2.61 -2.84
CA LEU A 155 -15.18 2.89 -4.26
C LEU A 155 -16.01 1.83 -4.99
N SER A 156 -15.94 0.56 -4.60
CA SER A 156 -16.77 -0.49 -5.19
C SER A 156 -18.25 -0.36 -4.81
N LYS A 157 -18.56 0.20 -3.64
CA LYS A 157 -19.94 0.37 -3.15
C LYS A 157 -20.52 1.75 -3.47
N ASP A 158 -19.71 2.68 -3.98
CA ASP A 158 -20.21 3.99 -4.37
C ASP A 158 -21.30 3.85 -5.45
N PRO A 159 -22.45 4.53 -5.30
CA PRO A 159 -23.56 4.38 -6.25
C PRO A 159 -23.16 4.70 -7.70
N LYS A 160 -22.28 5.68 -7.89
CA LYS A 160 -21.80 6.12 -9.21
C LYS A 160 -20.93 5.08 -9.91
N SER A 161 -20.12 4.32 -9.17
CA SER A 161 -19.27 3.26 -9.75
C SER A 161 -20.07 1.99 -10.01
N ASN A 162 -21.01 1.66 -9.12
CA ASN A 162 -21.89 0.50 -9.26
C ASN A 162 -22.87 0.66 -10.45
N MET A 163 -23.35 1.88 -10.71
CA MET A 163 -24.18 2.19 -11.89
C MET A 163 -23.46 1.98 -13.23
N LEU A 164 -22.12 1.97 -13.22
CA LEU A 164 -21.30 1.83 -14.43
C LEU A 164 -20.81 0.40 -14.67
N ASN A 165 -21.23 -0.59 -13.85
CA ASN A 165 -20.64 -1.94 -13.84
C ASN A 165 -19.11 -1.88 -13.92
N ALA A 166 -18.51 -1.00 -13.11
CA ALA A 166 -17.10 -0.68 -13.27
C ALA A 166 -16.26 -1.95 -13.13
N SER A 167 -15.46 -2.26 -14.17
CA SER A 167 -14.56 -3.41 -14.15
C SER A 167 -13.60 -3.30 -12.95
N ALA A 168 -13.13 -4.44 -12.42
CA ALA A 168 -12.13 -4.47 -11.36
C ALA A 168 -10.89 -3.60 -11.70
N LYS A 169 -10.51 -3.56 -12.98
CA LYS A 169 -9.46 -2.66 -13.50
C LYS A 169 -9.80 -1.17 -13.32
N GLN A 170 -11.04 -0.77 -13.58
CA GLN A 170 -11.47 0.63 -13.39
C GLN A 170 -11.50 1.00 -11.91
N ILE A 171 -11.99 0.11 -11.04
CA ILE A 171 -12.00 0.31 -9.59
C ILE A 171 -10.55 0.50 -9.10
N LEU A 172 -9.63 -0.37 -9.51
CA LEU A 172 -8.20 -0.24 -9.18
C LEU A 172 -7.65 1.15 -9.54
N LEU A 173 -7.85 1.60 -10.77
CA LEU A 173 -7.34 2.90 -11.22
C LEU A 173 -7.95 4.08 -10.43
N GLN A 174 -9.22 3.97 -10.02
CA GLN A 174 -9.83 4.98 -9.15
C GLN A 174 -9.25 4.94 -7.73
N VAL A 175 -9.01 3.76 -7.16
CA VAL A 175 -8.34 3.61 -5.86
C VAL A 175 -6.96 4.27 -5.92
N VAL A 176 -6.16 3.99 -6.95
CA VAL A 176 -4.84 4.60 -7.14
C VAL A 176 -4.92 6.12 -7.21
N LYS A 177 -5.91 6.70 -7.91
CA LYS A 177 -6.12 8.15 -7.96
C LYS A 177 -6.42 8.73 -6.57
N VAL A 178 -7.29 8.08 -5.80
CA VAL A 178 -7.61 8.51 -4.43
C VAL A 178 -6.38 8.43 -3.53
N LEU A 179 -5.59 7.36 -3.62
CA LEU A 179 -4.35 7.19 -2.86
C LEU A 179 -3.33 8.29 -3.17
N LYS A 180 -3.10 8.58 -4.46
CA LYS A 180 -2.21 9.67 -4.90
C LYS A 180 -2.67 11.02 -4.36
N ALA A 181 -3.97 11.32 -4.47
CA ALA A 181 -4.53 12.57 -3.98
C ALA A 181 -4.37 12.75 -2.45
N GLN A 182 -4.53 11.67 -1.67
CA GLN A 182 -4.35 11.73 -0.22
C GLN A 182 -2.89 11.89 0.20
N SER A 183 -1.95 11.35 -0.57
CA SER A 183 -0.52 11.46 -0.28
C SER A 183 0.08 12.81 -0.66
N SER A 184 -0.47 13.53 -1.65
CA SER A 184 0.00 14.87 -2.02
C SER A 184 -0.44 15.98 -1.04
N ILE A 185 -1.29 15.65 -0.05
CA ILE A 185 -1.78 16.58 0.98
C ILE A 185 -0.90 16.49 2.26
N LEU A 186 0.17 15.70 2.24
CA LEU A 186 1.15 15.52 3.31
C LEU A 186 2.55 15.94 2.85
#